data_AF-K7ZHB2-F1
#
_entry.id   AF-K7ZHB2-F1
#
_cell.length_a   1.000
_cell.length_b   1.000
_cell.length_c   1.000
_cell.angle_alpha   90.00
_cell.angle_beta   90.00
_cell.angle_gamma   90.00
#
_symmetry.space_group_name_H-M   'P 1'
#
loop_
_entity.id
_entity.type
_entity.pdbx_description
1 polymer ?
#
loop_
_entity_poly.entity_id
_entity_poly.type
_entity_poly.pdbx_seq_one_letter_code
_entity_poly.pdbx_strand_id
1 'polypeptide(L)'
;MTSQDYKDILMKVENHLAFENRGGIGDQGVCWWHSMFTRNATYLAIYRPELPRPTRSEARQIIEDISANRGVVEIPGFKNLEEFSYAHRDQIQTSLNAAQIVDGGILFGWVRGVTGNHEVAPQKLENMMNDLYLEVRTGRVVYQMLQIEGIMAHAWLVVDMERDGDGYILKVLDSNDRDVYKVYYKRGMKQLLDYDSVPYTSRNAVDYQGYKNAKASFCKRGMTAKDIRDQRNNRQN
;
A
#
# COMPACT_ATOMS: atom_id res chain seq x y z
N MET A 1 7.80 9.26 16.14
CA MET A 1 6.48 8.92 15.57
C MET A 1 5.99 7.62 16.19
N THR A 2 5.07 7.70 17.14
CA THR A 2 4.31 6.56 17.68
C THR A 2 3.29 6.10 16.61
N SER A 3 2.66 4.94 16.76
CA SER A 3 1.71 4.36 15.77
C SER A 3 0.43 5.16 15.54
N GLN A 4 0.33 6.37 16.09
CA GLN A 4 -0.89 7.16 16.20
C GLN A 4 -1.09 8.19 15.06
N ASP A 5 -0.45 8.06 13.89
CA ASP A 5 -0.59 9.14 12.85
C ASP A 5 -0.66 8.66 11.39
N TYR A 6 -0.55 7.37 11.06
CA TYR A 6 -0.65 6.93 9.65
C TYR A 6 -2.06 7.04 9.09
N LYS A 7 -3.06 6.81 9.93
CA LYS A 7 -4.47 7.08 9.62
C LYS A 7 -4.63 8.55 9.24
N ASP A 8 -4.18 9.46 10.09
CA ASP A 8 -4.38 10.89 9.89
C ASP A 8 -3.58 11.41 8.67
N ILE A 9 -2.43 10.82 8.37
CA ILE A 9 -1.69 11.03 7.11
C ILE A 9 -2.56 10.63 5.91
N LEU A 10 -3.11 9.40 5.90
CA LEU A 10 -3.93 8.88 4.79
C LEU A 10 -5.37 9.42 4.76
N MET A 11 -5.81 10.17 5.76
CA MET A 11 -7.06 10.91 5.66
C MET A 11 -6.92 12.19 4.82
N LYS A 12 -5.69 12.59 4.46
CA LYS A 12 -5.41 13.78 3.66
C LYS A 12 -4.98 13.40 2.25
N VAL A 13 -5.74 13.88 1.26
CA VAL A 13 -5.51 13.61 -0.17
C VAL A 13 -4.10 13.96 -0.67
N GLU A 14 -3.45 14.94 -0.02
CA GLU A 14 -2.07 15.36 -0.32
C GLU A 14 -1.02 14.25 -0.08
N ASN A 15 -1.38 13.23 0.70
CA ASN A 15 -0.52 12.07 0.98
C ASN A 15 -0.84 10.86 0.09
N HIS A 16 -1.66 11.03 -0.93
CA HIS A 16 -2.01 9.98 -1.90
C HIS A 16 -1.25 10.18 -3.21
N LEU A 17 -1.26 9.15 -4.06
CA LEU A 17 -0.77 9.31 -5.42
C LEU A 17 -1.63 10.33 -6.18
N ALA A 18 -0.98 11.23 -6.92
CA ALA A 18 -1.65 12.29 -7.70
C ALA A 18 -2.37 11.78 -8.95
N PHE A 19 -2.39 10.47 -9.17
CA PHE A 19 -3.00 9.84 -10.31
C PHE A 19 -3.65 8.51 -9.90
N GLU A 20 -4.80 8.26 -10.51
CA GLU A 20 -5.48 6.97 -10.43
C GLU A 20 -4.66 5.89 -11.13
N ASN A 21 -4.83 4.66 -10.67
CA ASN A 21 -4.25 3.49 -11.31
C ASN A 21 -4.63 3.42 -12.81
N ARG A 22 -3.63 3.27 -13.67
CA ARG A 22 -3.79 3.03 -15.12
C ARG A 22 -2.75 2.02 -15.58
N GLY A 23 -3.04 1.23 -16.62
CA GLY A 23 -2.09 0.30 -17.19
C GLY A 23 -2.03 -1.08 -16.51
N GLY A 24 -1.03 -1.86 -16.90
CA GLY A 24 -0.86 -3.26 -16.52
C GLY A 24 -1.01 -4.21 -17.70
N ILE A 25 -1.00 -5.52 -17.45
CA ILE A 25 -1.30 -6.52 -18.48
C ILE A 25 -2.79 -6.40 -18.83
N GLY A 26 -3.10 -5.77 -19.97
CA GLY A 26 -4.48 -5.52 -20.41
C GLY A 26 -5.24 -4.51 -19.52
N ASP A 27 -4.54 -3.52 -18.98
CA ASP A 27 -5.09 -2.51 -18.04
C ASP A 27 -5.57 -3.07 -16.69
N GLN A 28 -5.10 -4.25 -16.29
CA GLN A 28 -5.48 -4.90 -15.04
C GLN A 28 -4.27 -5.16 -14.13
N GLY A 29 -4.51 -5.24 -12.82
CA GLY A 29 -3.57 -5.78 -11.81
C GLY A 29 -2.54 -4.82 -11.22
N VAL A 30 -2.35 -3.61 -11.78
CA VAL A 30 -1.44 -2.60 -11.20
C VAL A 30 -2.00 -1.97 -9.92
N CYS A 31 -3.31 -2.07 -9.70
CA CYS A 31 -4.04 -1.63 -8.49
C CYS A 31 -3.38 -2.10 -7.18
N TRP A 32 -2.86 -3.32 -7.17
CA TRP A 32 -2.15 -3.91 -6.03
C TRP A 32 -0.86 -3.14 -5.71
N TRP A 33 -0.07 -2.89 -6.74
CA TRP A 33 1.20 -2.16 -6.64
C TRP A 33 0.98 -0.69 -6.31
N HIS A 34 -0.09 -0.10 -6.83
CA HIS A 34 -0.48 1.27 -6.53
C HIS A 34 -0.82 1.45 -5.04
N SER A 35 -1.67 0.57 -4.49
CA SER A 35 -1.98 0.55 -3.05
C SER A 35 -0.73 0.27 -2.20
N MET A 36 0.10 -0.68 -2.60
CA MET A 36 1.34 -1.02 -1.88
C MET A 36 2.35 0.13 -1.90
N PHE A 37 2.50 0.83 -3.02
CA PHE A 37 3.39 1.98 -3.14
C PHE A 37 2.94 3.11 -2.20
N THR A 38 1.66 3.45 -2.22
CA THR A 38 1.06 4.46 -1.33
C THR A 38 1.28 4.09 0.14
N ARG A 39 1.07 2.82 0.50
CA ARG A 39 1.33 2.30 1.84
C ARG A 39 2.80 2.40 2.21
N ASN A 40 3.71 1.95 1.35
CA ASN A 40 5.16 2.03 1.59
C ASN A 40 5.62 3.48 1.78
N ALA A 41 5.16 4.41 0.93
CA ALA A 41 5.48 5.82 1.07
C ALA A 41 4.98 6.39 2.41
N THR A 42 3.75 6.06 2.81
CA THR A 42 3.16 6.47 4.09
C THR A 42 4.02 6.01 5.29
N TYR A 43 4.55 4.80 5.22
CA TYR A 43 5.43 4.30 6.28
C TYR A 43 6.84 4.84 6.19
N LEU A 44 7.45 4.95 5.01
CA LEU A 44 8.90 5.05 4.89
C LEU A 44 9.42 6.40 4.39
N ALA A 45 8.56 7.21 3.76
CA ALA A 45 8.99 8.47 3.18
C ALA A 45 9.21 9.55 4.25
N ILE A 46 10.28 10.32 4.07
CA ILE A 46 10.52 11.58 4.78
C ILE A 46 10.67 12.66 3.72
N TYR A 47 9.71 13.59 3.67
CA TYR A 47 9.71 14.69 2.72
C TYR A 47 10.59 15.83 3.22
N ARG A 48 11.49 16.32 2.35
CA ARG A 48 12.50 17.35 2.65
C ARG A 48 12.36 18.51 1.67
N PRO A 49 11.29 19.33 1.76
CA PRO A 49 10.97 20.36 0.78
C PRO A 49 12.03 21.47 0.67
N GLU A 50 12.89 21.61 1.68
CA GLU A 50 14.00 22.55 1.73
C GLU A 50 15.21 22.15 0.87
N LEU A 51 15.28 20.89 0.43
CA LEU A 51 16.37 20.38 -0.39
C LEU A 51 16.08 20.55 -1.90
N PRO A 52 17.12 20.58 -2.76
CA PRO A 52 16.93 20.59 -4.20
C PRO A 52 16.19 19.33 -4.68
N ARG A 53 15.30 19.49 -5.67
CA ARG A 53 14.62 18.36 -6.30
C ARG A 53 15.62 17.36 -6.90
N PRO A 54 15.33 16.05 -6.83
CA PRO A 54 16.22 15.03 -7.35
C PRO A 54 16.32 15.12 -8.87
N THR A 55 17.47 14.72 -9.40
CA THR A 55 17.60 14.43 -10.83
C THR A 55 16.69 13.25 -11.22
N ARG A 56 16.46 13.06 -12.53
CA ARG A 56 15.64 11.94 -13.03
C ARG A 56 16.15 10.57 -12.56
N SER A 57 17.47 10.41 -12.47
CA SER A 57 18.10 9.15 -12.02
C SER A 57 17.88 8.92 -10.53
N GLU A 58 18.05 9.97 -9.71
CA GLU A 58 17.80 9.89 -8.26
C GLU A 58 16.32 9.64 -7.96
N ALA A 59 15.41 10.30 -8.68
CA ALA A 59 13.98 10.08 -8.55
C ALA A 59 13.60 8.63 -8.87
N ARG A 60 14.18 8.05 -9.93
CA ARG A 60 14.00 6.63 -10.26
C ARG A 60 14.44 5.74 -9.10
N GLN A 61 15.60 6.02 -8.51
CA GLN A 61 16.11 5.22 -7.40
C GLN A 61 15.24 5.33 -6.13
N ILE A 62 14.73 6.53 -5.82
CA ILE A 62 13.77 6.77 -4.74
C ILE A 62 12.51 5.93 -4.96
N ILE A 63 11.96 5.95 -6.18
CA ILE A 63 10.76 5.18 -6.54
C ILE A 63 11.02 3.68 -6.36
N GLU A 64 12.13 3.16 -6.84
CA GLU A 64 12.51 1.75 -6.67
C GLU A 64 12.67 1.37 -5.18
N ASP A 65 13.24 2.25 -4.37
CA ASP A 65 13.43 2.02 -2.93
C ASP A 65 12.09 2.01 -2.16
N ILE A 66 11.13 2.86 -2.54
CA ILE A 66 9.76 2.86 -2.01
C ILE A 66 9.02 1.60 -2.46
N SER A 67 9.00 1.30 -3.76
CA SER A 67 8.31 0.13 -4.33
C SER A 67 8.77 -1.17 -3.66
N ALA A 68 10.07 -1.30 -3.39
CA ALA A 68 10.66 -2.50 -2.82
C ALA A 68 10.75 -2.51 -1.28
N ASN A 69 10.18 -1.54 -0.56
CA ASN A 69 10.24 -1.43 0.91
C ASN A 69 11.69 -1.58 1.45
N ARG A 70 12.65 -0.86 0.84
CA ARG A 70 14.09 -1.06 1.15
C ARG A 70 14.59 -0.37 2.42
N GLY A 71 13.76 0.48 3.03
CA GLY A 71 14.11 1.24 4.22
C GLY A 71 13.44 2.61 4.22
N VAL A 72 13.84 3.47 5.16
CA VAL A 72 13.42 4.88 5.17
C VAL A 72 14.01 5.60 3.96
N VAL A 73 13.18 6.36 3.25
CA VAL A 73 13.57 7.06 2.01
C VAL A 73 13.34 8.56 2.20
N GLU A 74 14.40 9.35 2.02
CA GLU A 74 14.27 10.81 1.97
C GLU A 74 13.88 11.27 0.56
N ILE A 75 12.89 12.16 0.46
CA ILE A 75 12.34 12.68 -0.79
C ILE A 75 12.58 14.20 -0.81
N PRO A 76 13.63 14.67 -1.51
CA PRO A 76 14.03 16.07 -1.47
C PRO A 76 13.20 16.95 -2.42
N GLY A 77 12.90 18.18 -2.01
CA GLY A 77 12.24 19.19 -2.85
C GLY A 77 10.73 19.00 -3.07
N PHE A 78 10.10 18.14 -2.26
CA PHE A 78 8.66 17.87 -2.26
C PHE A 78 8.12 17.89 -0.83
N LYS A 79 6.85 18.28 -0.64
CA LYS A 79 6.22 18.33 0.68
C LYS A 79 5.49 17.06 1.08
N ASN A 80 5.00 16.31 0.09
CA ASN A 80 4.12 15.17 0.30
C ASN A 80 4.12 14.24 -0.93
N LEU A 81 3.35 13.14 -0.84
CA LEU A 81 3.29 12.13 -1.90
C LEU A 81 2.64 12.66 -3.16
N GLU A 82 1.61 13.51 -3.04
CA GLU A 82 0.91 14.08 -4.18
C GLU A 82 1.89 14.89 -5.06
N GLU A 83 2.64 15.83 -4.50
CA GLU A 83 3.59 16.65 -5.27
C GLU A 83 4.68 15.78 -5.93
N PHE A 84 5.24 14.81 -5.20
CA PHE A 84 6.28 13.91 -5.72
C PHE A 84 5.75 13.04 -6.86
N SER A 85 4.59 12.44 -6.65
CA SER A 85 3.99 11.52 -7.62
C SER A 85 3.43 12.22 -8.84
N TYR A 86 3.00 13.47 -8.72
CA TYR A 86 2.65 14.31 -9.85
C TYR A 86 3.87 14.57 -10.75
N ALA A 87 4.99 14.98 -10.16
CA ALA A 87 6.21 15.30 -10.91
C ALA A 87 6.87 14.09 -11.58
N HIS A 88 6.66 12.89 -11.02
CA HIS A 88 7.32 11.65 -11.47
C HIS A 88 6.34 10.56 -11.90
N ARG A 89 5.11 10.93 -12.28
CA ARG A 89 4.02 10.02 -12.65
C ARG A 89 4.47 8.87 -13.56
N ASP A 90 5.12 9.20 -14.68
CA ASP A 90 5.53 8.20 -15.69
C ASP A 90 6.57 7.22 -15.14
N GLN A 91 7.48 7.69 -14.29
CA GLN A 91 8.51 6.85 -13.67
C GLN A 91 7.89 5.91 -12.64
N ILE A 92 6.93 6.39 -11.85
CA ILE A 92 6.19 5.56 -10.89
C ILE A 92 5.40 4.51 -11.66
N GLN A 93 4.58 4.92 -12.63
CA GLN A 93 3.78 3.99 -13.42
C GLN A 93 4.63 2.90 -14.10
N THR A 94 5.79 3.28 -14.66
CA THR A 94 6.74 2.33 -15.24
C THR A 94 7.26 1.34 -14.20
N SER A 95 7.57 1.81 -12.98
CA SER A 95 8.00 0.94 -11.88
C SER A 95 6.90 -0.02 -11.42
N LEU A 96 5.64 0.44 -11.31
CA LEU A 96 4.52 -0.41 -10.91
C LEU A 96 4.22 -1.48 -11.96
N ASN A 97 4.25 -1.13 -13.25
CA ASN A 97 4.09 -2.08 -14.35
C ASN A 97 5.22 -3.13 -14.35
N ALA A 98 6.46 -2.72 -14.12
CA ALA A 98 7.59 -3.63 -14.04
C ALA A 98 7.46 -4.59 -12.84
N ALA A 99 7.05 -4.09 -11.68
CA ALA A 99 6.79 -4.91 -10.49
C ALA A 99 5.70 -5.95 -10.77
N GLN A 100 4.61 -5.56 -11.44
CA GLN A 100 3.56 -6.49 -11.86
C GLN A 100 4.09 -7.61 -12.76
N ILE A 101 4.93 -7.29 -13.75
CA ILE A 101 5.50 -8.29 -14.67
C ILE A 101 6.40 -9.27 -13.92
N VAL A 102 7.26 -8.78 -13.02
CA VAL A 102 8.19 -9.62 -12.26
C VAL A 102 7.42 -10.55 -11.32
N ASP A 103 6.46 -10.04 -10.55
CA ASP A 103 5.71 -10.85 -9.59
C ASP A 103 4.64 -11.74 -10.26
N GLY A 104 4.03 -11.26 -11.35
CA GLY A 104 3.07 -12.00 -12.15
C GLY A 104 3.71 -13.10 -13.00
N GLY A 105 4.95 -12.89 -13.47
CA GLY A 105 5.69 -13.83 -14.30
C GLY A 105 6.52 -14.86 -13.53
N ILE A 106 7.03 -14.54 -12.34
CA ILE A 106 8.00 -15.37 -11.60
C ILE A 106 7.44 -15.92 -10.28
N LEU A 107 6.56 -15.20 -9.58
CA LEU A 107 6.21 -15.49 -8.18
C LEU A 107 4.80 -16.04 -7.93
N PHE A 108 3.97 -16.22 -8.99
CA PHE A 108 2.56 -16.65 -8.86
C PHE A 108 1.74 -15.84 -7.83
N GLY A 109 2.22 -14.66 -7.40
CA GLY A 109 1.57 -13.80 -6.42
C GLY A 109 0.23 -13.28 -6.94
N TRP A 110 0.18 -13.03 -8.25
CA TRP A 110 -1.05 -12.78 -9.00
C TRP A 110 -2.02 -13.96 -8.93
N VAL A 111 -1.58 -15.20 -9.17
CA VAL A 111 -2.48 -16.36 -9.14
C VAL A 111 -3.10 -16.58 -7.76
N ARG A 112 -2.35 -16.43 -6.66
CA ARG A 112 -2.92 -16.58 -5.29
C ARG A 112 -3.94 -15.50 -4.94
N GLY A 113 -3.79 -14.29 -5.47
CA GLY A 113 -4.73 -13.19 -5.32
C GLY A 113 -5.90 -13.21 -6.31
N VAL A 114 -6.04 -14.25 -7.14
CA VAL A 114 -7.14 -14.43 -8.11
C VAL A 114 -7.89 -15.74 -7.91
N THR A 115 -7.35 -16.66 -7.12
CA THR A 115 -7.97 -17.97 -6.83
C THR A 115 -8.90 -17.98 -5.62
N GLY A 116 -9.30 -16.82 -5.10
CA GLY A 116 -10.20 -16.73 -3.95
C GLY A 116 -11.68 -16.82 -4.37
N ASN A 117 -12.55 -17.03 -3.39
CA ASN A 117 -13.98 -16.97 -3.65
C ASN A 117 -14.44 -15.51 -3.59
N HIS A 118 -15.32 -15.11 -4.52
CA HIS A 118 -16.04 -13.83 -4.46
C HIS A 118 -17.22 -13.86 -3.47
N GLU A 119 -17.63 -15.05 -3.02
CA GLU A 119 -18.55 -15.25 -1.90
C GLU A 119 -17.98 -16.22 -0.86
N VAL A 120 -18.25 -15.98 0.43
CA VAL A 120 -17.94 -16.92 1.51
C VAL A 120 -19.12 -17.13 2.45
N ALA A 121 -19.07 -18.18 3.27
CA ALA A 121 -20.06 -18.37 4.33
C ALA A 121 -20.10 -17.14 5.26
N PRO A 122 -21.28 -16.69 5.75
CA PRO A 122 -21.37 -15.49 6.57
C PRO A 122 -20.46 -15.48 7.80
N GLN A 123 -20.36 -16.62 8.48
CA GLN A 123 -19.47 -16.79 9.64
C GLN A 123 -17.99 -16.58 9.28
N LYS A 124 -17.58 -17.01 8.08
CA LYS A 124 -16.21 -16.83 7.60
C LYS A 124 -15.92 -15.35 7.34
N LEU A 125 -16.83 -14.63 6.70
CA LEU A 125 -16.66 -13.19 6.49
C LEU A 125 -16.65 -12.43 7.83
N GLU A 126 -17.52 -12.80 8.77
CA GLU A 126 -17.51 -12.24 10.14
C GLU A 126 -16.15 -12.39 10.81
N ASN A 127 -15.56 -13.59 10.76
CA ASN A 127 -14.24 -13.85 11.32
C ASN A 127 -13.16 -13.01 10.63
N MET A 128 -13.23 -12.86 9.30
CA MET A 128 -12.29 -12.01 8.54
C MET A 128 -12.40 -10.54 8.96
N MET A 129 -13.61 -10.02 9.17
CA MET A 129 -13.84 -8.64 9.62
C MET A 129 -13.42 -8.42 11.08
N ASN A 130 -13.66 -9.41 11.95
CA ASN A 130 -13.19 -9.37 13.33
C ASN A 130 -11.66 -9.29 13.40
N ASP A 131 -10.96 -10.14 12.64
CA ASP A 131 -9.51 -10.12 12.58
C ASP A 131 -8.97 -8.80 12.00
N LEU A 132 -9.58 -8.31 10.90
CA LEU A 132 -9.23 -7.01 10.32
C LEU A 132 -9.39 -5.89 11.34
N TYR A 133 -10.50 -5.86 12.08
CA TYR A 133 -10.73 -4.86 13.12
C TYR A 133 -9.66 -4.90 14.19
N LEU A 134 -9.22 -6.10 14.61
CA LEU A 134 -8.13 -6.27 15.57
C LEU A 134 -6.79 -5.75 15.05
N GLU A 135 -6.51 -5.88 13.75
CA GLU A 135 -5.31 -5.33 13.14
C GLU A 135 -5.37 -3.80 13.04
N VAL A 136 -6.46 -3.26 12.47
CA VAL A 136 -6.62 -1.83 12.21
C VAL A 136 -6.63 -1.01 13.50
N ARG A 137 -7.28 -1.49 14.57
CA ARG A 137 -7.30 -0.81 15.88
C ARG A 137 -5.92 -0.62 16.53
N THR A 138 -4.90 -1.32 16.04
CA THR A 138 -3.51 -1.13 16.51
C THR A 138 -2.79 0.02 15.79
N GLY A 139 -3.51 0.78 14.94
CA GLY A 139 -2.95 1.87 14.13
C GLY A 139 -2.30 1.39 12.83
N ARG A 140 -2.59 0.15 12.41
CA ARG A 140 -2.04 -0.42 11.16
C ARG A 140 -2.93 -0.05 9.98
N VAL A 141 -2.31 0.48 8.94
CA VAL A 141 -2.88 0.52 7.59
C VAL A 141 -2.78 -0.89 6.99
N VAL A 142 -3.92 -1.50 6.73
CA VAL A 142 -4.02 -2.89 6.26
C VAL A 142 -4.29 -2.92 4.76
N TYR A 143 -3.46 -3.64 4.01
CA TYR A 143 -3.65 -3.87 2.59
C TYR A 143 -4.54 -5.09 2.36
N GLN A 144 -5.56 -4.96 1.51
CA GLN A 144 -6.44 -6.06 1.13
C GLN A 144 -6.53 -6.18 -0.38
N MET A 145 -6.56 -7.44 -0.84
CA MET A 145 -6.90 -7.80 -2.20
C MET A 145 -8.37 -8.19 -2.25
N LEU A 146 -9.12 -7.61 -3.18
CA LEU A 146 -10.54 -7.93 -3.34
C LEU A 146 -10.71 -9.05 -4.37
N GLN A 147 -11.43 -10.09 -3.98
CA GLN A 147 -11.91 -11.10 -4.93
C GLN A 147 -13.27 -10.66 -5.44
N ILE A 148 -13.33 -10.32 -6.73
CA ILE A 148 -14.52 -9.82 -7.41
C ILE A 148 -14.88 -10.82 -8.50
N GLU A 149 -16.16 -11.10 -8.70
CA GLU A 149 -16.59 -11.97 -9.78
C GLU A 149 -16.23 -11.38 -11.16
N GLY A 150 -15.54 -12.14 -12.00
CA GLY A 150 -15.21 -11.73 -13.38
C GLY A 150 -14.10 -10.68 -13.53
N ILE A 151 -13.61 -10.06 -12.44
CA ILE A 151 -12.49 -9.11 -12.46
C ILE A 151 -11.24 -9.76 -11.84
N MET A 152 -10.11 -9.70 -12.55
CA MET A 152 -8.91 -10.44 -12.17
C MET A 152 -8.02 -9.76 -11.12
N ALA A 153 -8.28 -8.54 -10.65
CA ALA A 153 -7.53 -7.95 -9.53
C ALA A 153 -8.08 -6.59 -9.10
N HIS A 154 -8.34 -6.42 -7.80
CA HIS A 154 -8.47 -5.11 -7.18
C HIS A 154 -7.83 -5.08 -5.78
N ALA A 155 -7.47 -3.90 -5.30
CA ALA A 155 -6.95 -3.71 -3.95
C ALA A 155 -7.24 -2.32 -3.40
N TRP A 156 -7.28 -2.27 -2.07
CA TRP A 156 -7.40 -1.05 -1.30
C TRP A 156 -6.57 -1.12 -0.02
N LEU A 157 -6.50 0.02 0.68
CA LEU A 157 -5.97 0.15 2.02
C LEU A 157 -7.09 0.44 3.01
N VAL A 158 -7.23 -0.38 4.05
CA VAL A 158 -8.10 -0.07 5.20
C VAL A 158 -7.30 0.80 6.15
N VAL A 159 -7.72 2.06 6.29
CA VAL A 159 -6.99 3.10 7.05
C VAL A 159 -7.56 3.29 8.45
N ASP A 160 -8.84 2.94 8.65
CA ASP A 160 -9.55 3.03 9.92
C ASP A 160 -10.74 2.06 9.92
N MET A 161 -11.20 1.67 11.11
CA MET A 161 -12.35 0.78 11.25
C MET A 161 -13.03 0.99 12.61
N GLU A 162 -14.34 1.13 12.60
CA GLU A 162 -15.16 1.30 13.80
C GLU A 162 -16.30 0.28 13.84
N ARG A 163 -16.75 -0.05 15.06
CA ARG A 163 -17.92 -0.92 15.25
C ARG A 163 -19.19 -0.13 14.96
N ASP A 164 -20.15 -0.76 14.29
CA ASP A 164 -21.47 -0.19 14.01
C ASP A 164 -22.57 -1.24 14.19
N GLY A 165 -23.15 -1.27 15.39
CA GLY A 165 -24.14 -2.27 15.78
C GLY A 165 -23.56 -3.69 15.76
N ASP A 166 -24.15 -4.54 14.92
CA ASP A 166 -23.74 -5.93 14.68
C ASP A 166 -22.68 -6.08 13.57
N GLY A 167 -22.07 -4.97 13.13
CA GLY A 167 -21.09 -4.96 12.06
C GLY A 167 -20.00 -3.90 12.21
N TYR A 168 -19.50 -3.42 11.08
CA TYR A 168 -18.35 -2.53 11.00
C TYR A 168 -18.50 -1.48 9.91
N ILE A 169 -17.92 -0.30 10.16
CA ILE A 169 -17.66 0.72 9.15
C ILE A 169 -16.15 0.76 8.93
N LEU A 170 -15.72 0.44 7.73
CA LEU A 170 -14.33 0.54 7.30
C LEU A 170 -14.16 1.90 6.60
N LYS A 171 -13.02 2.55 6.81
CA LYS A 171 -12.56 3.64 5.94
C LYS A 171 -11.47 3.10 5.04
N VAL A 172 -11.66 3.23 3.74
CA VAL A 172 -10.78 2.63 2.73
C VAL A 172 -10.24 3.70 1.79
N LEU A 173 -8.95 3.59 1.46
CA LEU A 173 -8.34 4.27 0.32
C LEU A 173 -8.20 3.26 -0.82
N ASP A 174 -8.97 3.45 -1.87
CA ASP A 174 -9.01 2.58 -3.02
C ASP A 174 -7.93 2.96 -4.05
N SER A 175 -7.38 1.98 -4.77
CA SER A 175 -6.38 2.26 -5.82
C SER A 175 -6.91 3.03 -7.04
N ASN A 176 -8.24 3.08 -7.22
CA ASN A 176 -8.91 3.81 -8.27
C ASN A 176 -9.57 5.11 -7.78
N ASP A 177 -9.50 5.41 -6.48
CA ASP A 177 -10.06 6.63 -5.90
C ASP A 177 -8.96 7.44 -5.19
N ARG A 178 -9.09 8.76 -5.20
CA ARG A 178 -8.20 9.64 -4.45
C ARG A 178 -8.71 9.92 -3.05
N ASP A 179 -9.99 9.72 -2.79
CA ASP A 179 -10.60 10.00 -1.49
C ASP A 179 -10.77 8.73 -0.66
N VAL A 180 -10.73 8.91 0.66
CA VAL A 180 -11.09 7.86 1.61
C VAL A 180 -12.60 7.80 1.74
N TYR A 181 -13.20 6.66 1.42
CA TYR A 181 -14.64 6.45 1.57
C TYR A 181 -14.97 5.35 2.58
N LYS A 182 -16.26 5.22 2.89
CA LYS A 182 -16.77 4.26 3.87
C LYS A 182 -17.32 3.02 3.19
N VAL A 183 -16.90 1.86 3.70
CA VAL A 183 -17.41 0.53 3.32
C VAL A 183 -18.10 -0.08 4.52
N TYR A 184 -19.26 -0.70 4.30
CA TYR A 184 -20.11 -1.21 5.38
C TYR A 184 -20.14 -2.73 5.38
N TYR A 185 -19.96 -3.31 6.56
CA TYR A 185 -20.19 -4.73 6.82
C TYR A 185 -21.26 -4.89 7.89
N LYS A 186 -22.15 -5.86 7.70
CA LYS A 186 -23.16 -6.31 8.66
C LYS A 186 -23.11 -7.84 8.79
N ARG A 187 -23.41 -8.34 9.99
CA ARG A 187 -23.48 -9.79 10.23
C ARG A 187 -24.48 -10.43 9.27
N GLY A 188 -24.12 -11.60 8.75
CA GLY A 188 -24.94 -12.33 7.77
C GLY A 188 -24.52 -12.10 6.31
N MET A 189 -23.72 -11.06 6.02
CA MET A 189 -23.17 -10.84 4.69
C MET A 189 -22.20 -11.95 4.26
N LYS A 190 -22.23 -12.31 2.97
CA LYS A 190 -21.34 -13.29 2.33
C LYS A 190 -20.18 -12.66 1.55
N GLN A 191 -20.35 -11.39 1.19
CA GLN A 191 -19.40 -10.51 0.52
C GLN A 191 -19.72 -9.08 0.92
N LEU A 192 -18.79 -8.14 0.68
CA LEU A 192 -19.04 -6.71 0.78
C LEU A 192 -19.83 -6.24 -0.44
N LEU A 193 -20.70 -5.24 -0.26
CA LEU A 193 -21.46 -4.65 -1.37
C LEU A 193 -20.53 -3.90 -2.34
N ASP A 194 -19.48 -3.29 -1.81
CA ASP A 194 -18.42 -2.68 -2.62
C ASP A 194 -17.74 -3.74 -3.48
N TYR A 195 -17.92 -3.59 -4.79
CA TYR A 195 -17.47 -4.48 -5.84
C TYR A 195 -17.98 -5.93 -5.74
N ASP A 196 -19.04 -6.19 -4.97
CA ASP A 196 -19.53 -7.56 -4.74
C ASP A 196 -18.38 -8.52 -4.37
N SER A 197 -17.61 -8.12 -3.35
CA SER A 197 -16.26 -8.63 -3.16
C SER A 197 -15.98 -9.25 -1.79
N VAL A 198 -15.08 -10.23 -1.75
CA VAL A 198 -14.51 -10.73 -0.49
C VAL A 198 -13.11 -10.16 -0.30
N PRO A 199 -12.86 -9.41 0.80
CA PRO A 199 -11.57 -8.78 1.03
C PRO A 199 -10.59 -9.72 1.74
N TYR A 200 -9.52 -10.11 1.06
CA TYR A 200 -8.46 -10.92 1.63
C TYR A 200 -7.32 -10.03 2.11
N THR A 201 -7.16 -9.97 3.44
CA THR A 201 -6.02 -9.27 4.06
C THR A 201 -4.71 -9.97 3.71
N SER A 202 -3.77 -9.24 3.12
CA SER A 202 -2.42 -9.76 2.92
C SER A 202 -1.67 -9.76 4.26
N ARG A 203 -1.68 -10.90 4.94
CA ARG A 203 -1.00 -11.11 6.23
C ARG A 203 0.47 -11.47 6.05
N ASN A 204 1.20 -10.79 5.17
CA ASN A 204 2.66 -10.89 5.21
C ASN A 204 3.15 -10.19 6.48
N ALA A 205 3.25 -10.93 7.59
CA ALA A 205 3.77 -10.48 8.88
C ALA A 205 5.18 -9.88 8.77
N VAL A 206 5.91 -10.23 7.70
CA VAL A 206 7.20 -9.65 7.30
C VAL A 206 7.11 -8.15 7.02
N ASP A 207 5.95 -7.63 6.61
CA ASP A 207 5.83 -6.30 6.01
C ASP A 207 5.75 -5.19 7.08
N TYR A 208 4.87 -5.34 8.09
CA TYR A 208 4.77 -4.32 9.15
C TYR A 208 5.99 -4.30 10.08
N GLN A 209 6.50 -5.48 10.44
CA GLN A 209 7.74 -5.55 11.22
C GLN A 209 8.93 -5.02 10.40
N GLY A 210 8.92 -5.20 9.07
CA GLY A 210 9.83 -4.56 8.14
C GLY A 210 9.85 -3.04 8.29
N TYR A 211 8.68 -2.37 8.26
CA TYR A 211 8.59 -0.93 8.48
C TYR A 211 9.11 -0.51 9.86
N LYS A 212 8.77 -1.25 10.93
CA LYS A 212 9.27 -0.96 12.28
C LYS A 212 10.78 -1.06 12.35
N ASN A 213 11.36 -2.10 11.75
CA ASN A 213 12.80 -2.32 11.72
C ASN A 213 13.52 -1.25 10.91
N ALA A 214 12.98 -0.87 9.75
CA ALA A 214 13.51 0.21 8.92
C ALA A 214 13.58 1.52 9.70
N LYS A 215 12.49 1.90 10.38
CA LYS A 215 12.46 3.11 11.22
C LYS A 215 13.41 3.02 12.41
N ALA A 216 13.45 1.88 13.10
CA ALA A 216 14.36 1.69 14.23
C ALA A 216 15.83 1.81 13.78
N SER A 217 16.17 1.24 12.62
CA SER A 217 17.51 1.37 12.03
C SER A 217 17.85 2.81 11.68
N PHE A 218 16.91 3.53 11.04
CA PHE A 218 17.08 4.95 10.73
C PHE A 218 17.27 5.79 12.02
N CYS A 219 16.41 5.62 13.03
CA CYS A 219 16.53 6.35 14.30
C CYS A 219 17.84 6.03 15.04
N LYS A 220 18.31 4.78 15.01
CA LYS A 220 19.52 4.36 15.74
C LYS A 220 20.81 4.73 15.01
N ARG A 221 20.81 4.70 13.68
CA ARG A 221 22.04 4.75 12.86
C ARG A 221 22.06 5.86 11.81
N GLY A 222 20.96 6.59 11.63
CA GLY A 222 20.79 7.56 10.54
C GLY A 222 20.75 6.93 9.15
N MET A 223 20.59 5.60 9.03
CA MET A 223 20.71 4.91 7.75
C MET A 223 19.41 4.92 6.96
N THR A 224 19.48 5.50 5.77
CA THR A 224 18.43 5.50 4.74
C THR A 224 18.54 4.26 3.82
N ALA A 225 17.54 4.05 2.96
CA ALA A 225 17.61 3.06 1.90
C ALA A 225 18.82 3.25 0.97
N LYS A 226 19.22 4.51 0.73
CA LYS A 226 20.43 4.86 -0.03
C LYS A 226 21.69 4.31 0.66
N ASP A 227 21.86 4.57 1.94
CA ASP A 227 23.03 4.10 2.69
C ASP A 227 23.13 2.57 2.72
N ILE A 228 21.99 1.89 2.86
CA ILE A 228 21.91 0.43 2.85
C ILE A 228 22.33 -0.13 1.49
N ARG A 229 21.88 0.48 0.39
CA ARG A 229 22.27 0.08 -0.97
C ARG A 229 23.76 0.30 -1.20
N ASP A 230 24.28 1.47 -0.88
CA ASP A 230 25.67 1.82 -1.14
C ASP A 230 26.63 0.89 -0.35
N GLN A 231 26.25 0.49 0.87
CA GLN A 231 26.98 -0.53 1.63
C GLN A 231 26.97 -1.92 0.99
N ARG A 232 25.89 -2.33 0.32
CA ARG A 232 25.82 -3.63 -0.35
C ARG A 232 26.71 -3.67 -1.58
N ASN A 233 26.69 -2.60 -2.38
CA ASN A 233 27.53 -2.49 -3.57
C ASN A 233 29.02 -2.52 -3.22
N ASN A 234 29.42 -1.88 -2.12
CA ASN A 234 30.81 -1.89 -1.65
C ASN A 234 31.30 -3.23 -1.10
N ARG A 235 30.41 -4.20 -0.84
CA ARG A 235 30.79 -5.56 -0.39
C ARG A 235 30.92 -6.57 -1.54
N GLN A 236 30.49 -6.20 -2.73
CA GLN A 236 30.54 -7.06 -3.92
C GLN A 236 31.74 -6.75 -4.83
N ASN A 237 32.51 -5.71 -4.50
CA ASN A 237 33.79 -5.33 -5.10
C ASN A 237 34.93 -5.67 -4.14
#